data_AF-A0A2B9DKE9-F1
#
_entry.id   AF-A0A2B9DKE9-F1
#
_cell.length_a   1.000
_cell.length_b   1.000
_cell.length_c   1.000
_cell.angle_alpha   90.00
_cell.angle_beta   90.00
_cell.angle_gamma   90.00
#
_symmetry.space_group_name_H-M   'P 1'
#
loop_
_entity.id
_entity.type
_entity.pdbx_description
1 polymer ?
#
loop_
_entity_poly.entity_id
_entity_poly.type
_entity_poly.pdbx_seq_one_letter_code
_entity_poly.pdbx_strand_id
1 'polypeptide(L)'
;MLYHLIKLGEALESEVKQSKGRLYFDSVNFGVWVSKSILYIEKYHKDTSVVIQMKQSYKEIDYTNNYTFYKLMLSTLTVIQEEENEEMEEVKA
;
A
#
# COMPACT_ATOMS: atom_id res chain seq x y z
N MET A 1 -0.07 0.81 14.06
CA MET A 1 -0.87 1.58 13.08
C MET A 1 -0.74 0.97 11.69
N LEU A 2 0.49 0.70 11.23
CA LEU A 2 0.79 -0.02 9.99
C LEU A 2 0.07 -1.35 9.83
N TYR A 3 0.19 -2.27 10.80
CA TYR A 3 -0.54 -3.54 10.81
C TYR A 3 -2.05 -3.40 10.50
N HIS A 4 -2.71 -2.39 11.06
CA HIS A 4 -4.14 -2.16 10.80
C HIS A 4 -4.40 -1.67 9.37
N LEU A 5 -3.53 -0.83 8.82
CA LEU A 5 -3.60 -0.41 7.41
C LEU A 5 -3.43 -1.61 6.46
N ILE A 6 -2.52 -2.52 6.77
CA ILE A 6 -2.33 -3.77 6.00
C ILE A 6 -3.61 -4.62 6.06
N LYS A 7 -4.18 -4.85 7.25
CA LYS A 7 -5.42 -5.63 7.40
C LYS A 7 -6.62 -5.01 6.70
N LEU A 8 -6.75 -3.69 6.72
CA LEU A 8 -7.77 -3.00 5.93
C LEU A 8 -7.54 -3.18 4.43
N GLY A 9 -6.27 -3.11 3.98
CA GLY A 9 -5.90 -3.36 2.58
C GLY A 9 -6.24 -4.77 2.14
N GLU A 10 -5.85 -5.79 2.90
CA GLU A 10 -6.20 -7.20 2.62
C GLU A 10 -7.73 -7.40 2.51
N ALA A 11 -8.51 -6.78 3.40
CA ALA A 11 -9.96 -6.88 3.38
C ALA A 11 -10.60 -6.23 2.15
N LEU A 12 -9.99 -5.16 1.61
CA LEU A 12 -10.48 -4.48 0.41
C LEU A 12 -10.51 -5.39 -0.80
N GLU A 13 -9.68 -6.44 -0.89
CA GLU A 13 -9.68 -7.37 -2.03
C GLU A 13 -11.09 -7.92 -2.33
N SER A 14 -11.94 -8.06 -1.31
CA SER A 14 -13.34 -8.49 -1.47
C SER A 14 -14.25 -7.49 -2.21
N GLU A 15 -13.84 -6.23 -2.30
CA GLU A 15 -14.57 -5.14 -2.96
C GLU A 15 -14.14 -4.95 -4.44
N VAL A 16 -13.18 -5.74 -4.91
CA VAL A 16 -12.66 -5.65 -6.28
C VAL A 16 -13.75 -6.00 -7.29
N LYS A 17 -13.95 -5.13 -8.25
CA LYS A 17 -14.85 -5.34 -9.39
C LYS A 17 -14.03 -5.77 -10.62
N GLN A 18 -14.66 -6.54 -11.50
CA GLN A 18 -14.09 -6.94 -12.78
C GLN A 18 -14.99 -6.47 -13.93
N SER A 19 -14.42 -5.80 -14.93
CA SER A 19 -15.13 -5.43 -16.15
C SER A 19 -14.17 -5.40 -17.34
N LYS A 20 -14.57 -6.00 -18.46
CA LYS A 20 -13.77 -6.03 -19.72
C LYS A 20 -12.31 -6.45 -19.51
N GLY A 21 -12.08 -7.46 -18.65
CA GLY A 21 -10.73 -7.97 -18.33
C GLY A 21 -9.90 -7.09 -17.40
N ARG A 22 -10.46 -6.01 -16.83
CA ARG A 22 -9.78 -5.13 -15.89
C ARG A 22 -10.35 -5.29 -14.49
N LEU A 23 -9.47 -5.35 -13.50
CA LEU A 23 -9.82 -5.29 -12.08
C LEU A 23 -9.74 -3.84 -11.61
N TYR A 24 -10.69 -3.42 -10.80
CA TYR A 24 -10.73 -2.06 -10.28
C TYR A 24 -11.54 -1.96 -8.98
N PHE A 25 -11.28 -0.90 -8.24
CA PHE A 25 -12.08 -0.44 -7.13
C PHE A 25 -13.03 0.66 -7.56
N ASP A 26 -14.26 0.58 -7.07
CA ASP A 26 -15.30 1.61 -7.17
C ASP A 26 -16.03 1.64 -5.83
N SER A 27 -15.24 1.88 -4.79
CA SER A 27 -15.70 1.94 -3.39
C SER A 27 -15.04 3.10 -2.66
N VAL A 28 -15.80 3.70 -1.74
CA VAL A 28 -15.30 4.77 -0.86
C VAL A 28 -14.23 4.24 0.09
N ASN A 29 -14.35 2.98 0.51
CA ASN A 29 -13.40 2.34 1.43
C ASN A 29 -11.99 2.30 0.83
N PHE A 30 -11.87 2.02 -0.47
CA PHE A 30 -10.59 2.09 -1.17
C PHE A 30 -9.95 3.48 -1.08
N GLY A 31 -10.71 4.54 -1.40
CA GLY A 31 -10.20 5.91 -1.34
C GLY A 31 -9.79 6.35 0.07
N VAL A 32 -10.56 5.92 1.09
CA VAL A 32 -10.24 6.17 2.51
C VAL A 32 -8.96 5.44 2.92
N TRP A 33 -8.80 4.18 2.54
CA TRP A 33 -7.60 3.39 2.82
C TRP A 33 -6.37 4.01 2.17
N VAL A 34 -6.43 4.33 0.86
CA VAL A 34 -5.36 5.02 0.13
C VAL A 34 -4.92 6.28 0.86
N SER A 35 -5.87 7.14 1.24
CA SER A 35 -5.56 8.40 1.92
C SER A 35 -4.85 8.20 3.25
N LYS A 36 -5.32 7.23 4.06
CA LYS A 36 -4.69 6.90 5.35
C LYS A 36 -3.29 6.32 5.17
N SER A 37 -3.10 5.46 4.17
CA SER A 37 -1.81 4.83 3.86
C SER A 37 -0.78 5.87 3.40
N ILE A 38 -1.17 6.79 2.51
CA ILE A 38 -0.30 7.91 2.09
C ILE A 38 0.08 8.77 3.29
N LEU A 39 -0.87 9.13 4.15
CA LEU A 39 -0.59 9.93 5.35
C LEU A 39 0.39 9.23 6.30
N TYR A 40 0.28 7.90 6.47
CA TYR A 40 1.22 7.13 7.27
C TYR A 40 2.63 7.16 6.66
N ILE A 41 2.73 6.86 5.36
CA ILE A 41 4.00 6.83 4.62
C ILE A 41 4.67 8.21 4.68
N GLU A 42 3.97 9.29 4.37
CA GLU A 42 4.53 10.64 4.36
C GLU A 42 4.97 11.11 5.75
N LYS A 43 4.34 10.60 6.81
CA LYS A 43 4.68 10.98 8.19
C LYS A 43 5.92 10.24 8.71
N TYR A 44 6.06 8.95 8.40
CA TYR A 44 7.05 8.09 9.05
C TYR A 44 8.13 7.54 8.11
N HIS A 45 7.81 7.33 6.83
CA HIS A 45 8.60 6.54 5.90
C HIS A 45 8.91 7.27 4.58
N LYS A 46 8.69 8.59 4.53
CA LYS A 46 8.68 9.36 3.26
C LYS A 46 9.95 9.23 2.42
N ASP A 47 11.09 9.03 3.08
CA ASP A 47 12.44 9.03 2.51
C ASP A 47 13.07 7.62 2.50
N THR A 48 12.32 6.57 2.85
CA THR A 48 12.84 5.19 2.79
C THR A 48 12.99 4.72 1.34
N SER A 49 13.94 3.81 1.11
CA SER A 49 14.23 3.26 -0.22
C SER A 49 12.99 2.65 -0.87
N VAL A 50 12.20 1.88 -0.10
CA VAL A 50 10.97 1.24 -0.57
C VAL A 50 9.91 2.26 -1.01
N VAL A 51 9.78 3.39 -0.31
CA VAL A 51 8.82 4.46 -0.66
C VAL A 51 9.30 5.25 -1.87
N ILE A 52 10.61 5.48 -2.01
CA ILE A 52 11.19 6.10 -3.21
C ILE A 52 10.91 5.23 -4.45
N GLN A 53 11.11 3.91 -4.35
CA GLN A 53 10.80 2.95 -5.42
C GLN A 53 9.31 2.94 -5.75
N MET A 54 8.44 2.89 -4.73
CA MET A 54 6.98 3.00 -4.92
C MET A 54 6.59 4.26 -5.70
N LYS A 55 7.16 5.42 -5.35
CA LYS A 55 6.92 6.70 -6.05
C LYS A 55 7.40 6.68 -7.50
N GLN A 56 8.48 5.96 -7.80
CA GLN A 56 8.96 5.77 -9.17
C GLN A 56 8.02 4.86 -9.96
N SER A 57 7.67 3.69 -9.43
CA SER A 57 6.73 2.76 -10.06
C SER A 57 5.35 3.38 -10.28
N TYR A 58 4.89 4.25 -9.37
CA TYR A 58 3.63 4.96 -9.55
C TYR A 58 3.57 5.83 -10.81
N LYS A 59 4.69 6.46 -11.21
CA LYS A 59 4.74 7.28 -12.45
C LYS A 59 4.49 6.45 -13.71
N GLU A 60 4.68 5.15 -13.63
CA GLU A 60 4.49 4.20 -14.72
C GLU A 60 3.08 3.58 -14.71
N ILE A 61 2.32 3.77 -13.62
CA ILE A 61 0.93 3.31 -13.53
C ILE A 61 0.03 4.29 -14.27
N ASP A 62 -0.60 3.82 -15.34
CA ASP A 62 -1.71 4.54 -15.98
C ASP A 62 -2.88 4.67 -14.99
N TYR A 63 -3.44 5.87 -14.88
CA TYR A 63 -4.54 6.25 -13.99
C TYR A 63 -5.82 5.43 -14.20
N THR A 64 -5.86 4.61 -15.24
CA THR A 64 -6.94 3.66 -15.53
C THR A 64 -6.88 2.34 -14.74
N ASN A 65 -5.83 2.08 -13.94
CA ASN A 65 -5.65 0.82 -13.23
C ASN A 65 -5.40 1.00 -11.71
N ASN A 66 -6.44 1.42 -10.99
CA ASN A 66 -6.38 1.60 -9.53
C ASN A 66 -6.14 0.30 -8.73
N TYR A 67 -6.37 -0.87 -9.34
CA TYR A 67 -6.06 -2.17 -8.74
C TYR A 67 -4.56 -2.44 -8.69
N THR A 68 -3.81 -2.10 -9.75
CA THR A 68 -2.35 -2.18 -9.74
C THR A 68 -1.76 -1.25 -8.67
N PHE A 69 -2.29 -0.03 -8.55
CA PHE A 69 -1.87 0.88 -7.49
C PHE A 69 -2.14 0.32 -6.08
N TYR A 70 -3.31 -0.29 -5.87
CA TYR A 70 -3.63 -0.99 -4.63
C TYR A 70 -2.61 -2.08 -4.29
N LYS A 71 -2.28 -2.96 -5.24
CA LYS A 71 -1.28 -4.03 -5.02
C LYS A 71 0.09 -3.46 -4.68
N LEU A 72 0.54 -2.44 -5.42
CA LEU A 72 1.81 -1.77 -5.16
C LEU A 72 1.85 -1.21 -3.73
N MET A 73 0.83 -0.45 -3.35
CA MET A 73 0.78 0.17 -2.02
C MET A 73 0.68 -0.86 -0.90
N LEU A 74 -0.14 -1.90 -1.05
CA LEU A 74 -0.25 -2.96 -0.05
C LEU A 74 1.11 -3.67 0.13
N SER A 75 1.80 -3.96 -0.98
CA SER A 75 3.15 -4.54 -0.94
C SER A 75 4.14 -3.61 -0.23
N THR A 76 4.12 -2.31 -0.52
CA THR A 76 4.99 -1.34 0.16
C THR A 76 4.74 -1.31 1.67
N LEU A 77 3.48 -1.32 2.12
CA LEU A 77 3.16 -1.35 3.55
C LEU A 77 3.63 -2.64 4.22
N THR A 78 3.52 -3.79 3.54
CA THR A 78 4.00 -5.08 4.05
C THR A 78 5.53 -5.08 4.20
N VAL A 79 6.27 -4.60 3.19
CA VAL A 79 7.73 -4.50 3.25
C VAL A 79 8.17 -3.58 4.40
N ILE A 80 7.53 -2.43 4.57
CA ILE A 80 7.82 -1.54 5.71
C ILE A 80 7.60 -2.29 7.04
N GLN A 81 6.56 -3.11 7.15
CA GLN A 81 6.29 -3.87 8.38
C GLN A 81 7.33 -4.95 8.63
N GLU A 82 7.85 -5.58 7.57
CA GLU A 82 8.94 -6.55 7.63
C GLU A 82 10.24 -5.87 8.09
N GLU A 83 10.61 -4.75 7.46
CA GLU A 83 11.78 -3.93 7.84
C GLU A 83 11.68 -3.46 9.32
N GLU A 84 10.52 -2.94 9.75
CA GLU A 84 10.29 -2.53 11.16
C GLU A 84 10.44 -3.72 12.14
N ASN A 85 10.07 -4.94 11.72
CA ASN A 85 10.18 -6.12 12.58
C ASN A 85 11.63 -6.64 12.65
N GLU A 86 12.36 -6.64 11.54
CA GLU A 86 13.77 -7.04 11.48
C GLU A 86 14.65 -6.14 12.36
N GLU A 87 14.47 -4.82 12.27
CA GLU A 87 15.17 -3.86 13.14
C GLU A 87 14.89 -4.13 14.64
N MET A 88 13.66 -4.52 14.99
CA MET A 88 13.29 -4.86 16.36
C MET A 88 13.90 -6.17 16.86
N GLU A 89 14.18 -7.13 15.97
CA GLU A 89 14.86 -8.39 16.32
C GLU A 89 16.36 -8.16 16.51
N GLU A 90 17.00 -7.36 15.65
CA GLU A 90 18.42 -7.01 15.79
C GLU A 90 18.73 -6.25 17.08
N VAL A 91 17.83 -5.37 17.53
CA VAL A 91 18.00 -4.62 18.80
C VAL A 91 17.88 -5.51 20.04
N LYS A 92 17.26 -6.69 19.93
CA LYS A 92 17.06 -7.64 21.04
C LYS A 92 18.12 -8.74 21.10
N ALA A 93 18.94 -8.90 20.07
CA ALA A 93 20.01 -9.89 19.96
C ALA A 93 21.32 -9.39 20.60
#